data_AF-A0A1H4KJ32-F1
#
_entry.id   AF-A0A1H4KJ32-F1
#
_cell.length_a   1.000
_cell.length_b   1.000
_cell.length_c   1.000
_cell.angle_alpha   90.00
_cell.angle_beta   90.00
_cell.angle_gamma   90.00
#
_symmetry.space_group_name_H-M   'P 1'
#
loop_
_entity.id
_entity.type
_entity.pdbx_description
1 polymer ?
#
loop_
_entity_poly.entity_id
_entity_poly.type
_entity_poly.pdbx_seq_one_letter_code
_entity_poly.pdbx_strand_id
1 'polypeptide(L)' 'MPKLPDRPATPPLIEVRIGELHVIIQRLPVPLLTFLTTLAGSVGASVWFSR' A
#
# COMPACT_ATOMS: atom_id res chain seq x y z
N MET A 1 14.11 34.55 -7.91
CA MET A 1 13.75 33.25 -8.50
C MET A 1 12.25 33.04 -8.29
N PRO A 2 11.45 32.82 -9.34
CA PRO A 2 10.02 32.58 -9.16
C PRO A 2 9.82 31.25 -8.45
N LYS A 3 9.09 31.27 -7.33
CA LYS A 3 8.70 30.08 -6.58
C LYS A 3 7.70 29.31 -7.44
N LEU A 4 8.10 28.14 -7.94
CA LEU A 4 7.23 27.27 -8.75
C LEU A 4 5.98 26.94 -7.91
N PRO A 5 4.74 27.03 -8.45
CA PRO A 5 3.54 26.78 -7.66
C PRO A 5 3.59 25.35 -7.10
N ASP A 6 3.39 25.23 -5.78
CA ASP A 6 3.26 23.96 -5.08
C ASP A 6 2.14 23.17 -5.74
N ARG A 7 2.51 22.21 -6.61
CA ARG A 7 1.57 21.25 -7.16
C ARG A 7 0.88 20.60 -5.95
N PRO A 8 -0.46 20.55 -5.88
CA PRO A 8 -1.12 19.87 -4.78
C PRO A 8 -0.60 18.43 -4.75
N ALA A 9 0.21 18.12 -3.73
CA ALA A 9 0.78 16.80 -3.56
C ALA A 9 -0.40 15.85 -3.35
N THR A 10 -0.60 14.92 -4.29
CA THR A 10 -1.63 13.89 -4.13
C THR A 10 -1.36 13.18 -2.80
N PRO A 11 -2.35 13.12 -1.88
CA PRO A 11 -2.12 12.53 -0.59
C PRO A 11 -1.67 11.07 -0.78
N PRO A 12 -0.62 10.63 -0.06
CA PRO A 12 -0.10 9.28 -0.21
C PRO A 12 -1.15 8.28 0.24
N LEU A 13 -1.22 7.15 -0.46
CA LEU A 13 -2.19 6.09 -0.17
C LEU A 13 -1.88 5.44 1.18
N ILE A 14 -0.60 5.23 1.48
CA ILE A 14 -0.13 4.71 2.77
C ILE A 14 1.16 5.43 3.14
N GLU A 15 1.21 5.95 4.36
CA GLU A 15 2.39 6.56 4.96
C GLU A 15 2.82 5.74 6.18
N VAL A 16 4.05 5.23 6.15
CA VAL A 16 4.64 4.47 7.26
C VAL A 16 5.85 5.25 7.78
N ARG A 17 5.81 5.61 9.07
CA ARG A 17 6.92 6.24 9.78
C ARG A 17 7.40 5.33 10.90
N ILE A 18 8.67 4.92 10.86
CA ILE A 18 9.32 4.12 11.90
C ILE A 18 10.63 4.80 12.26
N GLY A 19 10.64 5.56 13.35
CA GLY A 19 11.77 6.42 13.70
C GLY A 19 12.06 7.44 12.59
N GLU A 20 13.28 7.44 12.06
CA GLU A 20 13.72 8.29 10.94
C GLU A 20 13.36 7.72 9.55
N LEU A 21 12.86 6.49 9.46
CA LEU A 21 12.48 5.88 8.19
C LEU A 21 11.06 6.32 7.80
N HIS A 22 10.98 7.12 6.73
CA HIS A 22 9.72 7.57 6.14
C HIS A 22 9.48 6.85 4.81
N VAL A 23 8.58 5.88 4.82
CA VAL A 23 8.15 5.16 3.61
C VAL A 23 6.81 5.71 3.16
N ILE A 24 6.78 6.20 1.92
CA ILE A 24 5.58 6.77 1.30
C ILE A 24 5.18 5.87 0.13
N ILE A 25 4.03 5.19 0.26
CA ILE A 25 3.46 4.38 -0.82
C ILE A 25 2.43 5.26 -1.55
N GLN A 26 2.81 5.73 -2.73
CA GLN A 26 1.93 6.58 -3.57
C GLN A 26 0.94 5.77 -4.41
N ARG A 27 1.32 4.55 -4.81
CA ARG A 27 0.51 3.69 -5.65
C ARG A 27 0.79 2.23 -5.33
N LEU A 28 -0.25 1.50 -4.93
CA LEU A 28 -0.16 0.04 -4.84
C LEU A 28 -0.19 -0.55 -6.26
N PRO A 29 0.80 -1.36 -6.64
CA PRO A 29 0.78 -2.05 -7.92
C PRO A 29 -0.40 -3.03 -7.95
N VAL A 30 -1.16 -3.04 -9.06
CA VAL A 30 -2.27 -3.98 -9.26
C VAL A 30 -1.86 -5.45 -9.03
N PRO A 31 -0.68 -5.93 -9.50
CA PRO A 31 -0.23 -7.28 -9.21
C PRO A 31 -0.06 -7.58 -7.71
N LEU A 32 0.36 -6.58 -6.91
CA LEU A 32 0.52 -6.76 -5.46
C LEU A 32 -0.84 -6.89 -4.78
N LEU A 33 -1.83 -6.09 -5.20
CA LEU A 33 -3.20 -6.22 -4.71
C LEU A 33 -3.77 -7.60 -5.04
N THR A 34 -3.60 -8.07 -6.27
CA THR A 34 -4.02 -9.42 -6.68
C THR A 34 -3.33 -10.50 -5.84
N PHE A 35 -2.02 -10.37 -5.63
CA PHE A 35 -1.28 -11.32 -4.81
C PHE A 35 -1.81 -11.36 -3.37
N LEU A 36 -2.03 -10.20 -2.76
CA LEU A 36 -2.53 -10.11 -1.38
C LEU A 36 -3.95 -10.66 -1.25
N THR A 37 -4.84 -10.40 -2.22
CA THR A 37 -6.20 -10.96 -2.20
C THR A 37 -6.21 -12.47 -2.43
N THR A 38 -5.38 -12.98 -3.33
CA THR A 38 -5.21 -14.43 -3.52
C THR A 38 -4.66 -15.07 -2.26
N LEU A 39 -3.62 -14.50 -1.65
CA LEU A 39 -3.04 -15.01 -0.42
C LEU A 39 -4.06 -15.06 0.72
N ALA A 40 -4.81 -13.97 0.93
CA ALA A 40 -5.86 -13.91 1.94
C ALA A 40 -6.96 -14.95 1.69
N GLY A 41 -7.37 -15.13 0.42
CA GLY A 41 -8.33 -16.16 0.02
C GLY A 41 -7.82 -17.58 0.27
N SER A 42 -6.57 -17.87 -0.09
CA SER A 42 -5.95 -19.18 0.12
C SER A 42 -5.81 -19.52 1.61
N VAL A 43 -5.36 -18.57 2.43
CA VAL A 43 -5.24 -18.76 3.89
C VAL A 43 -6.62 -18.94 4.51
N GLY A 44 -7.59 -18.09 4.16
CA GLY A 44 -8.97 -18.19 4.65
C GLY A 44 -9.63 -19.51 4.28
N ALA A 45 -9.48 -19.95 3.02
CA ALA A 45 -9.99 -21.23 2.55
C ALA A 45 -9.32 -22.40 3.31
N SER A 46 -8.00 -22.36 3.47
CA SER A 46 -7.28 -23.41 4.21
C SER A 46 -7.72 -23.51 5.67
N VAL A 47 -7.98 -22.39 6.35
CA VAL A 47 -8.49 -22.39 7.73
C VAL A 47 -9.94 -22.89 7.78
N TRP A 48 -10.77 -22.55 6.80
CA TRP A 48 -12.15 -23.03 6.72
C TRP A 48 -12.23 -24.54 6.52
N PHE A 49 -11.46 -25.10 5.58
CA PHE A 49 -11.44 -26.53 5.30
C PHE A 49 -10.75 -27.38 6.37
N SER A 50 -9.94 -26.76 7.24
CA SER A 50 -9.31 -27.44 8.38
C SER A 50 -10.13 -27.38 9.67
N ARG A 51 -11.28 -26.67 9.65
CA ARG A 51 -12.30 -26.72 10.70
C ARG A 51 -13.42 -27.68 10.32
#